data_AF-A0A1E4UXD9-F1
#
_entry.id   AF-A0A1E4UXD9-F1
#
_cell.length_a   1.000
_cell.length_b   1.000
_cell.length_c   1.000
_cell.angle_alpha   90.00
_cell.angle_beta   90.00
_cell.angle_gamma   90.00
#
_symmetry.space_group_name_H-M   'P 1'
#
loop_
_entity.id
_entity.type
_entity.pdbx_description
1 polymer ?
#
loop_
_entity_poly.entity_id
_entity_poly.type
_entity_poly.pdbx_seq_one_letter_code
_entity_poly.pdbx_strand_id
1 'polypeptide(L)'
;MRFGRHHHANPLALVKPLKIQERELSWLTSEQITELLQVIRDRCDNPHVEIITLICLATGARWSEAEKLKPTGLRNAVITFRAEGAFCADYGRAGSQDPPTLEKHGQPNSAITSFRRALAKMTVQLPKGQAAQGLWHTFASHFIQNGGNIVTLQRILGHSSLAMTMRYAHLAPDHLQEAVRLGPAIKYQNQT
;
A
#
# COMPACT_ATOMS: atom_id res chain seq x y z
N MET A 1 48.69 -31.66 7.16
CA MET A 1 48.42 -31.08 5.82
C MET A 1 47.42 -29.95 5.97
N ARG A 2 47.82 -28.70 5.70
CA ARG A 2 46.97 -27.50 5.77
C ARG A 2 46.34 -27.27 4.38
N PHE A 3 45.02 -27.31 4.28
CA PHE A 3 44.30 -26.95 3.05
C PHE A 3 44.40 -25.45 2.80
N GLY A 4 45.07 -25.06 1.71
CA GLY A 4 45.14 -23.67 1.25
C GLY A 4 43.78 -23.21 0.72
N ARG A 5 43.25 -22.12 1.28
CA ARG A 5 42.06 -21.45 0.73
C ARG A 5 42.47 -20.70 -0.54
N HIS A 6 42.03 -21.16 -1.70
CA HIS A 6 42.16 -20.41 -2.95
C HIS A 6 41.16 -19.25 -2.95
N HIS A 7 41.67 -18.03 -2.79
CA HIS A 7 40.92 -16.80 -3.07
C HIS A 7 40.74 -16.66 -4.59
N HIS A 8 39.58 -17.03 -5.12
CA HIS A 8 39.19 -16.58 -6.46
C HIS A 8 38.67 -15.14 -6.35
N ALA A 9 39.30 -14.20 -7.06
CA ALA A 9 38.79 -12.85 -7.21
C ALA A 9 37.41 -12.91 -7.87
N ASN A 10 36.43 -12.18 -7.32
CA ASN A 10 35.09 -12.13 -7.89
C ASN A 10 35.16 -11.52 -9.31
N PRO A 11 34.89 -12.30 -10.39
CA PRO A 11 35.00 -11.83 -11.76
C PRO A 11 33.96 -10.75 -12.10
N LEU A 12 32.93 -10.59 -11.26
CA LEU A 12 31.87 -9.58 -11.42
C LEU A 12 32.18 -8.28 -10.68
N ALA A 13 33.29 -8.18 -9.93
CA ALA A 13 33.66 -6.95 -9.22
C ALA A 13 33.96 -5.77 -10.16
N LEU A 14 34.34 -6.05 -11.41
CA LEU A 14 34.64 -5.05 -12.44
C LEU A 14 33.41 -4.69 -13.29
N VAL A 15 32.30 -5.41 -13.13
CA VAL A 15 31.08 -5.15 -13.90
C VAL A 15 30.28 -4.07 -13.19
N LYS A 16 30.16 -2.90 -13.82
CA LYS A 16 29.29 -1.83 -13.33
C LYS A 16 27.87 -2.38 -13.19
N PRO A 17 27.23 -2.25 -12.00
CA PRO A 17 25.86 -2.74 -11.82
C PRO A 17 24.96 -2.13 -12.89
N LEU A 18 24.18 -2.98 -13.57
CA LEU A 18 23.15 -2.51 -14.48
C LEU A 18 22.21 -1.61 -13.70
N LYS A 19 22.16 -0.33 -14.09
CA LYS A 19 21.24 0.65 -13.51
C LYS A 19 19.86 0.36 -14.11
N ILE A 20 19.12 -0.54 -13.48
CA ILE A 20 17.76 -0.87 -13.88
C ILE A 20 16.96 0.44 -13.77
N GLN A 21 16.45 0.91 -14.90
CA GLN A 21 15.61 2.10 -14.95
C GLN A 21 14.38 1.84 -14.08
N GLU A 22 14.17 2.67 -13.06
CA GLU A 22 13.02 2.52 -12.16
C GLU A 22 11.75 2.68 -12.99
N ARG A 23 10.94 1.61 -13.08
CA ARG A 23 9.64 1.68 -13.74
C ARG A 23 8.75 2.68 -12.99
N GLU A 24 8.09 3.55 -13.75
CA GLU A 24 7.05 4.43 -13.24
C GLU A 24 5.99 3.60 -12.50
N LEU A 25 5.58 4.10 -11.34
CA LEU A 25 4.60 3.45 -10.50
C LEU A 25 3.22 3.61 -11.12
N SER A 26 2.49 2.50 -11.29
CA SER A 26 1.08 2.54 -11.65
C SER A 26 0.23 2.33 -10.40
N TRP A 27 -0.68 3.26 -10.12
CA TRP A 27 -1.70 3.14 -9.08
C TRP A 27 -3.11 3.32 -9.66
N LEU A 28 -4.13 2.93 -8.90
CA LEU A 28 -5.54 3.04 -9.30
C LEU A 28 -6.11 4.43 -8.95
N THR A 29 -6.90 5.02 -9.84
CA THR A 29 -7.70 6.22 -9.54
C THR A 29 -8.92 5.85 -8.67
N SER A 30 -9.61 6.86 -8.12
CA SER A 30 -10.83 6.64 -7.34
C SER A 30 -11.90 5.88 -8.12
N GLU A 31 -12.10 6.24 -9.39
CA GLU A 31 -13.06 5.57 -10.28
C GLU A 31 -12.67 4.11 -10.52
N GLN A 32 -11.39 3.85 -10.72
CA GLN A 32 -10.87 2.50 -10.92
C GLN A 32 -10.98 1.64 -9.65
N ILE A 33 -10.81 2.24 -8.46
CA ILE A 33 -11.06 1.55 -7.19
C ILE A 33 -12.53 1.15 -7.09
N THR A 34 -13.45 2.06 -7.42
CA THR A 34 -14.89 1.78 -7.42
C THR A 34 -15.24 0.65 -8.39
N GLU A 35 -14.72 0.72 -9.63
CA GLU A 35 -14.88 -0.34 -10.63
C GLU A 35 -14.33 -1.68 -10.14
N LEU A 36 -13.11 -1.71 -9.58
CA LEU A 36 -12.50 -2.92 -9.05
C LEU A 36 -13.37 -3.57 -7.98
N LEU A 37 -13.84 -2.79 -7.01
CA LEU A 37 -14.69 -3.29 -5.92
C LEU A 37 -16.02 -3.83 -6.46
N GLN A 38 -16.61 -3.18 -7.46
CA GLN A 38 -17.81 -3.67 -8.12
C GLN A 38 -17.56 -4.99 -8.86
N VAL A 39 -16.49 -5.09 -9.64
CA VAL A 39 -16.12 -6.33 -10.35
C VAL A 39 -15.86 -7.47 -9.37
N ILE A 40 -15.23 -7.20 -8.23
CA ILE A 40 -15.01 -8.21 -7.18
C ILE A 40 -16.36 -8.70 -6.64
N ARG A 41 -17.26 -7.80 -6.26
CA ARG A 41 -18.59 -8.17 -5.73
C ARG A 41 -19.44 -8.95 -6.73
N ASP A 42 -19.39 -8.58 -8.01
CA ASP A 42 -20.26 -9.17 -9.03
C ASP A 42 -19.72 -10.47 -9.61
N ARG A 43 -18.39 -10.66 -9.61
CA ARG A 43 -17.73 -11.71 -10.43
C ARG A 43 -16.65 -12.53 -9.73
N CYS A 44 -16.41 -12.33 -8.44
CA CYS A 44 -15.48 -13.17 -7.67
C CYS A 44 -16.22 -14.12 -6.74
N ASP A 45 -16.02 -15.42 -6.96
CA ASP A 45 -16.56 -16.46 -6.08
C ASP A 45 -15.80 -16.59 -4.76
N ASN A 46 -14.56 -16.06 -4.70
CA ASN A 46 -13.75 -16.11 -3.49
C ASN A 46 -14.15 -14.96 -2.54
N PRO A 47 -14.74 -15.26 -1.38
CA PRO A 47 -15.31 -14.26 -0.48
C PRO A 47 -14.25 -13.41 0.23
N HIS A 48 -12.97 -13.81 0.18
CA HIS A 48 -11.87 -13.10 0.82
C HIS A 48 -11.25 -11.99 -0.01
N VAL A 49 -11.53 -11.94 -1.32
CA VAL A 49 -10.87 -11.00 -2.24
C VAL A 49 -11.24 -9.55 -1.89
N GLU A 50 -12.52 -9.29 -1.63
CA GLU A 50 -13.00 -7.94 -1.28
C GLU A 50 -12.36 -7.45 0.01
N ILE A 51 -12.42 -8.26 1.07
CA ILE A 51 -11.86 -7.86 2.36
C ILE A 51 -10.35 -7.63 2.28
N ILE A 52 -9.57 -8.51 1.65
CA ILE A 52 -8.12 -8.28 1.48
C ILE A 52 -7.86 -6.99 0.70
N THR A 53 -8.65 -6.73 -0.34
CA THR A 53 -8.53 -5.52 -1.17
C THR A 53 -8.79 -4.27 -0.33
N LEU A 54 -9.88 -4.24 0.43
CA LEU A 54 -10.25 -3.14 1.32
C LEU A 54 -9.17 -2.92 2.38
N ILE A 55 -8.62 -3.99 2.96
CA ILE A 55 -7.53 -3.91 3.92
C ILE A 55 -6.32 -3.21 3.32
N CYS A 56 -5.87 -3.65 2.14
CA CYS A 56 -4.71 -3.06 1.48
C CYS A 56 -4.95 -1.57 1.15
N LEU A 57 -6.15 -1.22 0.70
CA LEU A 57 -6.54 0.16 0.39
C LEU A 57 -6.72 1.05 1.62
N ALA A 58 -7.05 0.49 2.78
CA ALA A 58 -7.27 1.26 4.00
C ALA A 58 -6.00 1.43 4.85
N THR A 59 -5.10 0.45 4.84
CA THR A 59 -3.93 0.43 5.74
C THR A 59 -2.59 0.56 5.03
N GLY A 60 -2.56 0.39 3.70
CA GLY A 60 -1.29 0.26 2.99
C GLY A 60 -0.54 -1.04 3.30
N ALA A 61 -1.24 -2.08 3.79
CA ALA A 61 -0.64 -3.41 3.95
C ALA A 61 -0.31 -4.04 2.60
N ARG A 62 0.72 -4.91 2.57
CA ARG A 62 0.97 -5.76 1.39
C ARG A 62 -0.10 -6.84 1.31
N TRP A 63 -0.43 -7.27 0.09
CA TRP A 63 -1.39 -8.36 -0.13
C TRP A 63 -1.10 -9.59 0.74
N SER A 64 0.15 -10.03 0.77
CA SER A 64 0.57 -11.22 1.53
C SER A 64 0.49 -11.04 3.05
N GLU A 65 0.55 -9.80 3.55
CA GLU A 65 0.36 -9.48 4.97
C GLU A 65 -1.14 -9.52 5.31
N ALA A 66 -1.98 -8.94 4.45
CA ALA A 66 -3.43 -8.95 4.60
C ALA A 66 -4.03 -10.37 4.49
N GLU A 67 -3.50 -11.22 3.59
CA GLU A 67 -3.93 -12.63 3.46
C GLU A 67 -3.55 -13.46 4.70
N LYS A 68 -2.45 -13.12 5.37
CA LYS A 68 -2.00 -13.80 6.60
C LYS A 68 -2.65 -13.25 7.88
N LEU A 69 -3.54 -12.27 7.77
CA LEU A 69 -4.18 -11.65 8.92
C LEU A 69 -5.00 -12.71 9.68
N LYS A 70 -4.73 -12.83 10.99
CA LYS A 70 -5.49 -13.72 11.86
C LYS A 70 -6.77 -13.01 12.33
N PRO A 71 -7.90 -13.72 12.49
CA PRO A 71 -9.15 -13.14 13.00
C PRO A 71 -8.99 -12.35 14.31
N THR A 72 -8.02 -12.71 15.16
CA THR A 72 -7.72 -12.01 16.42
C THR A 72 -7.18 -10.58 16.25
N GLY A 73 -6.70 -10.22 15.05
CA GLY A 73 -6.25 -8.87 14.69
C GLY A 73 -7.38 -7.94 14.25
N LEU A 74 -8.61 -8.45 14.14
CA LEU A 74 -9.81 -7.72 13.77
C LEU A 74 -10.64 -7.47 15.04
N ARG A 75 -10.76 -6.23 15.51
CA ARG A 75 -11.67 -5.89 16.62
C ARG A 75 -12.41 -4.61 16.31
N ASN A 76 -13.73 -4.59 16.44
CA ASN A 76 -14.58 -3.39 16.29
C ASN A 76 -14.31 -2.61 14.98
N ALA A 77 -14.26 -3.30 13.84
CA ALA A 77 -13.90 -2.73 12.55
C ALA A 77 -12.48 -2.16 12.41
N VAL A 78 -11.64 -2.32 13.44
CA VAL A 78 -10.25 -1.88 13.45
C VAL A 78 -9.34 -3.08 13.24
N ILE A 79 -8.46 -2.96 12.26
CA ILE A 79 -7.44 -3.96 11.97
C ILE A 79 -6.12 -3.50 12.56
N THR A 80 -5.53 -4.32 13.42
CA THR A 80 -4.19 -4.05 13.98
C THR A 80 -3.16 -4.96 13.34
N PHE A 81 -2.28 -4.40 12.51
CA PHE A 81 -1.10 -5.11 12.02
C PHE A 81 0.01 -5.08 13.09
N ARG A 82 0.41 -6.23 13.62
CA ARG A 82 1.62 -6.36 14.47
C ARG A 82 2.83 -6.68 13.61
N ALA A 83 3.39 -5.66 12.97
CA ALA A 83 4.76 -5.66 12.47
C ALA A 83 5.27 -4.21 12.51
N GLU A 84 6.09 -3.88 13.52
CA GLU A 84 6.93 -2.66 13.68
C GLU A 84 6.34 -1.27 13.33
N GLY A 85 5.02 -1.17 13.20
CA GLY A 85 4.28 0.05 12.89
C GLY A 85 2.80 -0.28 12.81
N ALA A 86 2.16 -0.48 13.96
CA ALA A 86 0.77 -0.89 14.03
C ALA A 86 -0.15 0.25 13.55
N PHE A 87 -0.81 0.05 12.42
CA PHE A 87 -1.87 0.94 11.94
C PHE A 87 -3.23 0.32 12.20
N CYS A 88 -4.11 1.11 12.80
CA CYS A 88 -5.54 0.90 12.90
C CYS A 88 -6.22 1.57 11.71
N ALA A 89 -6.84 0.82 10.81
CA ALA A 89 -7.84 1.40 9.90
C ALA A 89 -9.22 0.86 10.28
N ASP A 90 -10.17 1.79 10.41
CA ASP A 90 -11.59 1.49 10.52
C ASP A 90 -12.14 1.20 9.11
N TYR A 91 -12.32 -0.07 8.77
CA TYR A 91 -12.95 -0.45 7.50
C TYR A 91 -14.48 -0.34 7.55
N GLY A 92 -15.08 -0.18 8.73
CA GLY A 92 -16.54 -0.07 8.91
C GLY A 92 -17.12 1.18 8.26
N ARG A 93 -16.30 2.22 8.04
CA ARG A 93 -16.65 3.40 7.24
C ARG A 93 -16.51 3.22 5.72
N ALA A 94 -15.93 2.11 5.24
CA ALA A 94 -15.86 1.78 3.81
C ALA A 94 -17.15 1.13 3.26
N GLY A 95 -18.26 1.20 4.00
CA GLY A 95 -19.61 0.93 3.48
C GLY A 95 -20.21 -0.44 3.78
N SER A 96 -19.54 -1.33 4.51
CA SER A 96 -20.13 -2.59 4.96
C SER A 96 -20.45 -2.53 6.46
N GLN A 97 -21.73 -2.53 6.81
CA GLN A 97 -22.22 -2.58 8.21
C GLN A 97 -21.87 -3.89 8.92
N ASP A 98 -21.38 -4.89 8.20
CA ASP A 98 -20.95 -6.17 8.75
C ASP A 98 -19.42 -6.29 8.70
N PRO A 99 -18.74 -6.73 9.79
CA PRO A 99 -17.33 -7.09 9.74
C PRO A 99 -17.13 -8.17 8.66
N PRO A 100 -16.35 -7.92 7.59
CA PRO A 100 -16.41 -8.78 6.42
C PRO A 100 -15.81 -10.12 6.76
N THR A 101 -16.67 -11.14 6.75
CA THR A 101 -16.41 -12.43 6.10
C THR A 101 -15.38 -13.35 6.79
N LEU A 102 -14.50 -12.83 7.65
CA LEU A 102 -13.51 -13.60 8.41
C LEU A 102 -14.19 -14.50 9.45
N GLU A 103 -15.25 -14.03 10.10
CA GLU A 103 -16.04 -14.85 11.04
C GLU A 103 -16.84 -15.94 10.31
N LYS A 104 -17.29 -15.66 9.07
CA LYS A 104 -18.16 -16.55 8.29
C LYS A 104 -17.39 -17.57 7.44
N HIS A 105 -16.21 -17.21 6.95
CA HIS A 105 -15.42 -18.02 6.02
C HIS A 105 -14.01 -18.38 6.53
N GLY A 106 -13.63 -17.92 7.72
CA GLY A 106 -12.34 -18.24 8.32
C GLY A 106 -11.17 -17.45 7.70
N GLN A 107 -9.94 -17.98 7.87
CA GLN A 107 -8.73 -17.28 7.46
C GLN A 107 -8.64 -17.12 5.94
N PRO A 108 -8.27 -15.93 5.43
CA PRO A 108 -8.15 -15.71 4.00
C PRO A 108 -7.07 -16.62 3.40
N ASN A 109 -7.39 -17.28 2.29
CA ASN A 109 -6.42 -18.08 1.55
C ASN A 109 -6.68 -18.03 0.04
N SER A 110 -5.61 -18.24 -0.73
CA SER A 110 -5.62 -18.41 -2.19
C SER A 110 -6.38 -17.32 -2.95
N ALA A 111 -6.35 -16.08 -2.44
CA ALA A 111 -7.18 -14.99 -2.97
C ALA A 111 -6.50 -14.22 -4.11
N ILE A 112 -5.16 -14.24 -4.19
CA ILE A 112 -4.40 -13.45 -5.17
C ILE A 112 -4.72 -13.83 -6.62
N THR A 113 -4.98 -15.10 -6.90
CA THR A 113 -5.33 -15.57 -8.25
C THR A 113 -6.70 -15.06 -8.66
N SER A 114 -7.69 -15.10 -7.77
CA SER A 114 -9.02 -14.54 -8.00
C SER A 114 -8.96 -13.02 -8.17
N PHE A 115 -8.15 -12.34 -7.37
CA PHE A 115 -7.90 -10.90 -7.50
C PHE A 115 -7.28 -10.53 -8.86
N ARG A 116 -6.26 -11.27 -9.31
CA ARG A 116 -5.67 -11.06 -10.65
C ARG A 116 -6.69 -11.25 -11.76
N ARG A 117 -7.60 -12.22 -11.63
CA ARG A 117 -8.71 -12.43 -12.58
C ARG A 117 -9.71 -11.27 -12.54
N ALA A 118 -9.96 -10.67 -11.37
CA ALA A 118 -10.81 -9.48 -11.24
C ALA A 118 -10.17 -8.28 -11.95
N LEU A 119 -8.88 -8.01 -11.69
CA LEU A 119 -8.13 -6.95 -12.37
C LEU A 119 -8.15 -7.12 -13.90
N ALA A 120 -8.03 -8.35 -14.39
CA ALA A 120 -8.09 -8.63 -15.82
C ALA A 120 -9.45 -8.33 -16.46
N LYS A 121 -10.52 -8.19 -15.67
CA LYS A 121 -11.88 -7.86 -16.14
C LYS A 121 -12.20 -6.37 -16.07
N MET A 122 -11.30 -5.55 -15.50
CA MET A 122 -11.48 -4.09 -15.48
C MET A 122 -11.30 -3.51 -16.88
N THR A 123 -11.95 -2.37 -17.10
CA THR A 123 -11.88 -1.60 -18.35
C THR A 123 -10.45 -1.11 -18.60
N VAL A 124 -9.75 -0.68 -17.55
CA VAL A 124 -8.34 -0.25 -17.62
C VAL A 124 -7.43 -1.27 -16.95
N GLN A 125 -6.44 -1.75 -17.69
CA GLN A 125 -5.52 -2.78 -17.23
C GLN A 125 -4.30 -2.15 -16.55
N LEU A 126 -3.97 -2.65 -15.36
CA LEU A 126 -2.68 -2.37 -14.74
C LEU A 126 -1.53 -3.05 -15.52
N PRO A 127 -0.31 -2.48 -15.52
CA PRO A 127 0.87 -3.15 -16.05
C PRO A 127 1.06 -4.56 -15.47
N LYS A 128 1.40 -5.51 -16.35
CA LYS A 128 1.56 -6.92 -15.97
C LYS A 128 2.55 -7.09 -14.81
N GLY A 129 2.15 -7.90 -13.82
CA GLY A 129 2.98 -8.26 -12.67
C GLY A 129 2.85 -7.34 -11.45
N GLN A 130 2.10 -6.23 -11.55
CA GLN A 130 1.98 -5.29 -10.43
C GLN A 130 0.73 -5.49 -9.56
N ALA A 131 -0.15 -6.46 -9.84
CA ALA A 131 -1.42 -6.65 -9.13
C ALA A 131 -1.33 -6.51 -7.59
N ALA A 132 -0.46 -7.29 -6.94
CA ALA A 132 -0.32 -7.29 -5.48
C ALA A 132 0.31 -5.99 -4.93
N GLN A 133 1.18 -5.35 -5.71
CA GLN A 133 1.83 -4.09 -5.34
C GLN A 133 0.97 -2.88 -5.71
N GLY A 134 0.03 -3.03 -6.63
CA GLY A 134 -0.81 -1.96 -7.16
C GLY A 134 -1.68 -1.35 -6.08
N LEU A 135 -2.29 -2.16 -5.20
CA LEU A 135 -3.08 -1.65 -4.07
C LEU A 135 -2.21 -0.90 -3.05
N TRP A 136 -1.01 -1.40 -2.80
CA TRP A 136 -0.04 -0.75 -1.92
C TRP A 136 0.42 0.61 -2.47
N HIS A 137 0.73 0.68 -3.76
CA HIS A 137 1.02 1.92 -4.47
C HIS A 137 -0.19 2.86 -4.52
N THR A 138 -1.40 2.30 -4.63
CA THR A 138 -2.66 3.04 -4.62
C THR A 138 -2.87 3.74 -3.29
N PHE A 139 -2.78 3.01 -2.17
CA PHE A 139 -2.85 3.64 -0.86
C PHE A 139 -1.83 4.77 -0.71
N ALA A 140 -0.56 4.49 -1.04
CA ALA A 140 0.52 5.46 -0.87
C ALA A 140 0.32 6.73 -1.72
N SER A 141 -0.12 6.56 -2.97
CA SER A 141 -0.37 7.67 -3.90
C SER A 141 -1.52 8.54 -3.42
N HIS A 142 -2.67 7.93 -3.11
CA HIS A 142 -3.83 8.64 -2.58
C HIS A 142 -3.54 9.32 -1.24
N PHE A 143 -2.79 8.68 -0.35
CA PHE A 143 -2.41 9.26 0.94
C PHE A 143 -1.65 10.59 0.76
N ILE A 144 -0.69 10.65 -0.17
CA ILE A 144 0.08 11.86 -0.43
C ILE A 144 -0.75 12.89 -1.21
N GLN A 145 -1.54 12.47 -2.20
CA GLN A 145 -2.47 13.36 -2.93
C GLN A 145 -3.45 14.07 -1.99
N ASN A 146 -3.88 13.38 -0.93
CA ASN A 146 -4.75 13.93 0.10
C ASN A 146 -4.02 14.81 1.14
N GLY A 147 -2.76 15.17 0.90
CA GLY A 147 -1.96 16.03 1.79
C GLY A 147 -1.29 15.29 2.95
N GLY A 148 -1.20 13.96 2.89
CA GLY A 148 -0.53 13.15 3.90
C GLY A 148 0.96 13.47 4.00
N ASN A 149 1.49 13.40 5.23
CA ASN A 149 2.91 13.67 5.47
C ASN A 149 3.79 12.50 4.99
N ILE A 150 4.82 12.80 4.19
CA ILE A 150 5.71 11.78 3.59
C ILE A 150 6.46 10.93 4.63
N VAL A 151 6.80 11.48 5.80
CA VAL A 151 7.45 10.75 6.91
C VAL A 151 6.44 9.81 7.57
N THR A 152 5.18 10.24 7.70
CA THR A 152 4.10 9.35 8.16
C THR A 152 3.91 8.20 7.19
N LEU A 153 3.90 8.47 5.88
CA LEU A 153 3.81 7.41 4.87
C LEU A 153 4.98 6.43 4.96
N GLN A 154 6.22 6.91 5.16
CA GLN A 154 7.39 6.05 5.34
C GLN A 154 7.21 5.05 6.49
N ARG A 155 6.62 5.50 7.60
CA ARG A 155 6.27 4.64 8.75
C ARG A 155 5.13 3.69 8.43
N ILE A 156 4.09 4.15 7.72
CA ILE A 156 2.97 3.31 7.28
C ILE A 156 3.44 2.13 6.44
N LEU A 157 4.31 2.40 5.46
CA LEU A 157 4.77 1.38 4.53
C LEU A 157 5.91 0.51 5.10
N GLY A 158 6.41 0.82 6.30
CA GLY A 158 7.56 0.14 6.91
C GLY A 158 8.83 0.28 6.08
N HIS A 159 9.03 1.41 5.40
CA HIS A 159 10.23 1.64 4.61
C HIS A 159 11.44 1.94 5.51
N SER A 160 12.56 1.26 5.26
CA SER A 160 13.79 1.44 6.03
C SER A 160 14.45 2.81 5.83
N SER A 161 14.10 3.52 4.76
CA SER A 161 14.61 4.86 4.47
C SER A 161 13.56 5.75 3.84
N LEU A 162 13.70 7.06 4.04
CA LEU A 162 12.85 8.05 3.39
C LEU A 162 13.01 8.03 1.87
N ALA A 163 14.23 7.75 1.36
CA ALA A 163 14.52 7.68 -0.06
C ALA A 163 13.59 6.71 -0.83
N MET A 164 13.23 5.58 -0.23
CA MET A 164 12.25 4.64 -0.82
C MET A 164 10.85 5.24 -0.97
N THR A 165 10.48 6.13 -0.05
CA THR A 165 9.16 6.77 0.00
C THR A 165 9.11 8.03 -0.87
N MET A 166 10.26 8.66 -1.14
CA MET A 166 10.34 9.90 -1.94
C MET A 166 9.76 9.78 -3.34
N ARG A 167 9.62 8.56 -3.88
CA ARG A 167 8.94 8.33 -5.15
C ARG A 167 7.49 8.82 -5.20
N TYR A 168 6.82 8.97 -4.06
CA TYR A 168 5.46 9.51 -3.98
C TYR A 168 5.41 11.03 -3.77
N ALA A 169 6.54 11.67 -3.45
CA ALA A 169 6.56 13.07 -3.01
C ALA A 169 6.02 14.06 -4.06
N HIS A 170 6.19 13.75 -5.35
CA HIS A 170 5.68 14.56 -6.45
C HIS A 170 4.14 14.63 -6.53
N LEU A 171 3.44 13.74 -5.81
CA LEU A 171 1.98 13.73 -5.76
C LEU A 171 1.42 14.66 -4.68
N ALA A 172 2.28 15.26 -3.85
CA ALA A 172 1.82 16.12 -2.76
C ALA A 172 1.16 17.37 -3.34
N PRO A 173 0.06 17.86 -2.76
CA PRO A 173 -0.54 19.11 -3.19
C PRO A 173 0.42 20.28 -2.93
N ASP A 174 0.26 21.36 -3.69
CA ASP A 174 1.13 22.53 -3.56
C ASP A 174 0.95 23.19 -2.18
N HIS A 175 1.96 23.09 -1.32
CA HIS A 175 1.91 23.52 0.09
C HIS A 175 2.45 24.94 0.31
N LEU A 176 2.71 25.72 -0.75
CA LEU A 176 3.27 27.07 -0.61
C LEU A 176 2.37 27.99 0.24
N GLN A 177 1.04 27.87 0.13
CA GLN A 177 0.12 28.63 0.99
C GLN A 177 0.08 28.11 2.42
N GLU A 178 0.33 26.81 2.62
CA GLU A 178 0.40 26.19 3.95
C GLU A 178 1.62 26.70 4.73
N ALA A 179 2.75 26.95 4.05
CA ALA A 179 3.93 27.55 4.68
C ALA A 179 3.64 28.96 5.24
N VAL A 180 2.81 29.74 4.54
CA VAL A 180 2.32 31.03 5.05
C VAL A 180 1.37 30.81 6.23
N ARG A 181 0.43 29.84 6.11
CA ARG A 181 -0.58 29.49 7.13
C ARG A 181 -0.01 28.92 8.43
N LEU A 182 1.13 28.23 8.36
CA LEU A 182 1.78 27.60 9.52
C LEU A 182 3.00 28.40 10.00
N GLY A 183 3.36 29.46 9.28
CA GLY A 183 4.49 30.32 9.62
C GLY A 183 4.30 31.04 10.95
N PRO A 184 5.38 31.33 11.68
CA PRO A 184 5.30 31.98 13.00
C PRO A 184 4.69 33.40 12.95
N ALA A 185 4.71 34.04 11.77
CA ALA A 185 4.18 35.38 11.54
C ALA A 185 2.68 35.52 11.84
N ILE A 186 1.89 34.45 11.68
CA ILE A 186 0.43 34.49 11.92
C ILE A 186 0.08 34.84 13.37
N LYS A 187 0.92 34.46 14.34
CA LYS A 187 0.71 34.82 15.75
C LYS A 187 0.71 36.32 15.98
N TYR A 188 1.33 37.09 15.08
CA TYR A 188 1.51 38.53 15.19
C TYR A 188 0.56 39.34 14.29
N GLN A 189 -0.18 38.69 13.38
CA GLN A 189 -1.12 39.37 12.48
C GLN A 189 -2.50 39.64 13.11
N ASN A 190 -2.88 38.91 14.17
CA ASN A 190 -4.18 39.03 14.84
C ASN A 190 -4.15 39.94 16.09
N GLN A 191 -3.11 40.76 16.26
CA GLN A 191 -2.91 41.62 17.45
C GLN A 191 -3.07 43.12 17.16
N THR A 192 -3.63 43.49 16.01
CA THR A 192 -3.92 44.88 15.62
C THR A 192 -5.41 45.06 15.41
#